data_AF-A0A974ZKY8-F1
#
_entry.id   AF-A0A974ZKY8-F1
#
_cell.length_a   1.000
_cell.length_b   1.000
_cell.length_c   1.000
_cell.angle_alpha   90.00
_cell.angle_beta   90.00
_cell.angle_gamma   90.00
#
_symmetry.space_group_name_H-M   'P 1'
#
loop_
_entity.id
_entity.type
_entity.pdbx_description
1 polymer ?
#
loop_
_entity_poly.entity_id
_entity_poly.type
_entity_poly.pdbx_seq_one_letter_code
_entity_poly.pdbx_strand_id
1 'polypeptide(L)'
;MNHLPHSTVKTMSPIRTSADLTAYVVHSLGYWPEHSIVFLATTPGGIGPCLRADWVQDITADEKHDFLTEILQMIPTQDRDGETLNSIFCLIFGETGTTDAHNIHSGQSWQPELELIQQDALATGRAQEWVSSTYTAIEKSPFDLTCMLFINTYTRWHTNDPAAEFSFDGFVEDIVLSDHYSEQVFSGSTPSKTLQEHAERQYWNVDASRDAPTANSWHDDAVFWAQSYRAMTSNSESYCLNYTAQKTAEFTLWDDAITTIENICHPDNRSALDTHWADKIRSALPAEVAGYLASTLTTMGSSQLVMGVACVGLSTVTRSLAELDHLATPVGAVSTAPVPLLLPKSTMRAVQPNQEPSTNSVDSGTQVGATLENALDTIASYLMGTTPQAPPWLRLEALEILLHLVRGICTPDVMGRVLALLGWIHWLRGSSSQAHTLLMSSRDHQETPEFIAFEEAINHNFLPLWCTSGEQAWRGREFDLPN
;
A
#
# COMPACT_ATOMS: atom_id res chain seq x y z
N MET A 1 31.59 -36.40 11.51
CA MET A 1 30.61 -35.38 11.95
C MET A 1 30.45 -34.42 10.80
N ASN A 2 29.36 -34.58 10.06
CA ASN A 2 29.10 -33.83 8.83
C ASN A 2 28.86 -32.36 9.16
N HIS A 3 29.64 -31.49 8.52
CA HIS A 3 29.35 -30.07 8.42
C HIS A 3 28.11 -29.89 7.53
N LEU A 4 27.03 -29.36 8.08
CA LEU A 4 25.90 -28.85 7.31
C LEU A 4 26.33 -27.50 6.70
N PRO A 5 26.20 -27.30 5.37
CA PRO A 5 26.53 -26.03 4.74
C PRO A 5 25.45 -24.98 5.02
N HIS A 6 25.90 -23.72 4.89
CA HIS A 6 25.14 -22.48 4.92
C HIS A 6 23.74 -22.56 4.28
N SER A 7 22.77 -21.87 4.86
CA SER A 7 21.38 -21.81 4.41
C SER A 7 21.28 -21.49 2.93
N THR A 8 21.01 -22.51 2.12
CA THR A 8 20.57 -22.36 0.75
C THR A 8 19.25 -21.60 0.79
N VAL A 9 19.20 -20.39 0.22
CA VAL A 9 17.93 -19.78 -0.17
C VAL A 9 17.24 -20.85 -1.02
N LYS A 10 16.14 -21.41 -0.51
CA LYS A 10 15.40 -22.44 -1.23
C LYS A 10 14.79 -21.73 -2.44
N THR A 11 15.38 -21.94 -3.62
CA THR A 11 14.82 -21.43 -4.87
C THR A 11 13.40 -21.98 -4.97
N MET A 12 12.41 -21.10 -5.05
CA MET A 12 11.02 -21.51 -5.20
C MET A 12 10.86 -22.47 -6.37
N SER A 13 9.94 -23.42 -6.22
CA SER A 13 9.61 -24.35 -7.29
C SER A 13 9.11 -23.59 -8.51
N PRO A 14 9.57 -23.96 -9.72
CA PRO A 14 9.11 -23.32 -10.94
C PRO A 14 7.61 -23.56 -11.12
N ILE A 15 6.89 -22.55 -11.62
CA ILE A 15 5.48 -22.66 -12.00
C ILE A 15 5.37 -23.61 -13.19
N ARG A 16 4.60 -24.69 -13.05
CA ARG A 16 4.47 -25.73 -14.09
C ARG A 16 3.04 -25.97 -14.54
N THR A 17 2.07 -25.62 -13.71
CA THR A 17 0.67 -25.92 -13.92
C THR A 17 -0.20 -24.66 -13.79
N SER A 18 -1.43 -24.73 -14.30
CA SER A 18 -2.48 -23.71 -14.05
C SER A 18 -2.75 -23.53 -12.56
N ALA A 19 -2.62 -24.60 -11.76
CA ALA A 19 -2.71 -24.57 -10.31
C ALA A 19 -1.60 -23.71 -9.69
N ASP A 20 -0.34 -23.94 -10.07
CA ASP A 20 0.81 -23.16 -9.59
C ASP A 20 0.69 -21.68 -9.98
N LEU A 21 0.23 -21.41 -11.22
CA LEU A 21 0.03 -20.05 -11.74
C LEU A 21 -1.04 -19.31 -10.92
N THR A 22 -2.17 -19.98 -10.67
CA THR A 22 -3.26 -19.42 -9.86
C THR A 22 -2.81 -19.21 -8.41
N ALA A 23 -2.06 -20.16 -7.84
CA ALA A 23 -1.48 -20.03 -6.52
C ALA A 23 -0.58 -18.79 -6.43
N TYR A 24 0.30 -18.59 -7.41
CA TYR A 24 1.15 -17.40 -7.48
C TYR A 24 0.31 -16.11 -7.48
N VAL A 25 -0.73 -16.03 -8.31
CA VAL A 25 -1.60 -14.84 -8.39
C VAL A 25 -2.27 -14.55 -7.05
N VAL A 26 -2.85 -15.58 -6.41
CA VAL A 26 -3.52 -15.44 -5.11
C VAL A 26 -2.54 -15.02 -4.02
N HIS A 27 -1.32 -15.55 -3.99
CA HIS A 27 -0.28 -15.12 -3.05
C HIS A 27 0.24 -13.71 -3.35
N SER A 28 0.33 -13.32 -4.62
CA SER A 28 0.77 -11.98 -5.04
C SER A 28 -0.23 -10.90 -4.66
N LEU A 29 -1.53 -11.18 -4.83
CA LEU A 29 -2.61 -10.32 -4.33
C LEU A 29 -2.72 -10.40 -2.80
N GLY A 30 -2.36 -11.55 -2.24
CA GLY A 30 -2.43 -11.89 -0.82
C GLY A 30 -3.85 -12.19 -0.32
N TYR A 31 -4.81 -12.34 -1.22
CA TYR A 31 -6.17 -12.78 -0.95
C TYR A 31 -6.74 -13.52 -2.16
N TRP A 32 -7.83 -14.27 -1.95
CA TRP A 32 -8.59 -14.87 -3.03
C TRP A 32 -9.49 -13.81 -3.69
N PRO A 33 -9.21 -13.40 -4.94
CA PRO A 33 -10.02 -12.39 -5.59
C PRO A 33 -11.36 -12.97 -6.04
N GLU A 34 -12.41 -12.16 -5.92
CA GLU A 34 -13.75 -12.47 -6.42
C GLU A 34 -14.12 -11.49 -7.53
N HIS A 35 -14.95 -11.92 -8.47
CA HIS A 35 -15.43 -11.09 -9.58
C HIS A 35 -14.31 -10.22 -10.15
N SER A 36 -13.21 -10.86 -10.56
CA SER A 36 -11.98 -10.18 -10.94
C SER A 36 -11.42 -10.70 -12.24
N ILE A 37 -10.86 -9.82 -13.05
CA ILE A 37 -9.95 -10.20 -14.13
C ILE A 37 -8.53 -9.84 -13.71
N VAL A 38 -7.61 -10.77 -13.89
CA VAL A 38 -6.21 -10.61 -13.51
C VAL A 38 -5.34 -10.91 -14.70
N PHE A 39 -4.47 -9.96 -15.03
CA PHE A 39 -3.43 -10.13 -16.02
C PHE A 39 -2.09 -10.33 -15.33
N LEU A 40 -1.38 -11.38 -15.72
CA LEU A 40 -0.04 -11.67 -15.24
C LEU A 40 0.93 -11.69 -16.42
N ALA A 41 1.76 -10.66 -16.53
CA ALA A 41 2.79 -10.61 -17.55
C ALA A 41 4.02 -11.41 -17.12
N THR A 42 4.75 -11.98 -18.07
CA THR A 42 5.97 -12.76 -17.81
C THR A 42 7.09 -12.39 -18.78
N THR A 43 8.33 -12.57 -18.32
CA THR A 43 9.54 -12.54 -19.16
C THR A 43 10.01 -13.97 -19.40
N PRO A 44 10.96 -14.20 -20.33
CA PRO A 44 11.65 -15.49 -20.41
C PRO A 44 12.38 -15.86 -19.11
N GLY A 45 12.80 -14.86 -18.31
CA GLY A 45 13.50 -15.02 -17.05
C GLY A 45 12.61 -15.29 -15.84
N GLY A 46 11.30 -15.05 -15.92
CA GLY A 46 10.40 -15.30 -14.80
C GLY A 46 9.05 -14.58 -14.89
N ILE A 47 8.48 -14.33 -13.71
CA ILE A 47 7.14 -13.75 -13.57
C ILE A 47 7.27 -12.25 -13.40
N GLY A 48 6.43 -11.52 -14.13
CA GLY A 48 6.38 -10.07 -14.11
C GLY A 48 5.21 -9.51 -13.28
N PRO A 49 4.74 -8.30 -13.60
CA PRO A 49 3.70 -7.62 -12.85
C PRO A 49 2.35 -8.33 -12.95
N CYS A 50 1.57 -8.19 -11.88
CA CYS A 50 0.20 -8.67 -11.76
C CYS A 50 -0.74 -7.47 -11.68
N LEU A 51 -1.70 -7.36 -12.60
CA LEU A 51 -2.72 -6.31 -12.60
C LEU A 51 -4.09 -6.95 -12.40
N ARG A 52 -4.83 -6.52 -11.38
CA ARG A 52 -6.19 -6.98 -11.07
C ARG A 52 -7.18 -5.85 -11.30
N ALA A 53 -8.28 -6.14 -11.98
CA ALA A 53 -9.44 -5.27 -12.14
C ALA A 53 -10.73 -6.01 -11.78
N ASP A 54 -11.78 -5.26 -11.46
CA ASP A 54 -13.11 -5.83 -11.25
C ASP A 54 -13.65 -6.40 -12.57
N TRP A 55 -14.15 -7.64 -12.52
CA TRP A 55 -14.77 -8.28 -13.66
C TRP A 55 -16.20 -7.78 -13.82
N VAL A 56 -16.35 -6.80 -14.71
CA VAL A 56 -17.64 -6.19 -15.03
C VAL A 56 -18.52 -7.20 -15.78
N GLN A 57 -19.83 -7.17 -15.53
CA GLN A 57 -20.82 -8.00 -16.22
C GLN A 57 -21.84 -7.10 -16.92
N ASP A 58 -22.64 -7.69 -17.82
CA ASP A 58 -23.72 -7.00 -18.53
C ASP A 58 -23.27 -5.80 -19.40
N ILE A 59 -22.07 -5.89 -19.97
CA ILE A 59 -21.52 -4.90 -20.91
C ILE A 59 -21.43 -5.45 -22.34
N THR A 60 -21.47 -4.54 -23.32
CA THR A 60 -21.37 -4.85 -24.74
C THR A 60 -19.97 -5.36 -25.14
N ALA A 61 -19.86 -5.97 -26.33
CA ALA A 61 -18.57 -6.46 -26.82
C ALA A 61 -17.53 -5.34 -27.03
N ASP A 62 -17.98 -4.15 -27.44
CA ASP A 62 -17.13 -2.97 -27.63
C ASP A 62 -16.65 -2.44 -26.28
N GLU A 63 -17.54 -2.33 -25.27
CA GLU A 63 -17.15 -1.93 -23.91
C GLU A 63 -16.16 -2.93 -23.28
N LYS A 64 -16.32 -4.24 -23.51
CA LYS A 64 -15.33 -5.25 -23.10
C LYS A 64 -13.97 -4.97 -23.72
N HIS A 65 -13.94 -4.67 -25.02
CA HIS A 65 -12.68 -4.38 -25.74
C HIS A 65 -11.99 -3.11 -25.22
N ASP A 66 -12.75 -2.04 -25.01
CA ASP A 66 -12.21 -0.77 -24.50
C ASP A 66 -11.64 -0.95 -23.08
N PHE A 67 -12.39 -1.62 -22.20
CA PHE A 67 -11.95 -1.96 -20.84
C PHE A 67 -10.66 -2.79 -20.83
N LEU A 68 -10.58 -3.84 -21.65
CA LEU A 68 -9.39 -4.68 -21.76
C LEU A 68 -8.19 -3.92 -22.33
N THR A 69 -8.43 -3.05 -23.31
CA THR A 69 -7.38 -2.23 -23.93
C THR A 69 -6.79 -1.25 -22.92
N GLU A 70 -7.63 -0.59 -22.13
CA GLU A 70 -7.21 0.33 -21.07
C GLU A 70 -6.36 -0.38 -20.01
N ILE A 71 -6.81 -1.54 -19.53
CA ILE A 71 -6.07 -2.38 -18.58
C ILE A 71 -4.71 -2.80 -19.13
N LEU A 72 -4.65 -3.31 -20.36
CA LEU A 72 -3.39 -3.76 -20.96
C LEU A 72 -2.38 -2.62 -21.14
N GLN A 73 -2.85 -1.38 -21.36
CA GLN A 73 -1.98 -0.21 -21.45
C GLN A 73 -1.36 0.19 -20.10
N MET A 74 -1.93 -0.22 -18.98
CA MET A 74 -1.39 0.03 -17.64
C MET A 74 -0.23 -0.92 -17.27
N ILE A 75 -0.08 -2.05 -17.97
CA ILE A 75 0.94 -3.04 -17.68
C ILE A 75 2.27 -2.58 -18.31
N PRO A 76 3.39 -2.55 -17.56
CA PRO A 76 4.68 -2.18 -18.12
C PRO A 76 5.11 -3.19 -19.18
N THR A 77 5.88 -2.73 -20.16
CA THR A 77 6.39 -3.56 -21.26
C THR A 77 7.79 -4.10 -21.01
N GLN A 78 8.42 -3.66 -19.91
CA GLN A 78 9.74 -4.10 -19.48
C GLN A 78 9.74 -4.37 -17.97
N ASP A 79 10.54 -5.34 -17.55
CA ASP A 79 10.81 -5.60 -16.15
C ASP A 79 11.90 -4.65 -15.58
N ARG A 80 12.43 -4.96 -14.38
CA ARG A 80 13.53 -4.22 -13.77
C ARG A 80 14.76 -4.14 -14.66
N ASP A 81 15.16 -5.30 -15.18
CA ASP A 81 16.45 -5.51 -15.81
C ASP A 81 16.41 -5.08 -17.28
N GLY A 82 15.27 -4.51 -17.70
CA GLY A 82 15.00 -4.06 -19.05
C GLY A 82 14.60 -5.19 -19.98
N GLU A 83 14.29 -6.39 -19.45
CA GLU A 83 13.78 -7.49 -20.26
C GLU A 83 12.35 -7.20 -20.69
N THR A 84 12.07 -7.44 -21.97
CA THR A 84 10.73 -7.23 -22.52
C THR A 84 9.73 -8.24 -21.95
N LEU A 85 8.64 -7.73 -21.39
CA LEU A 85 7.45 -8.48 -21.05
C LEU A 85 6.65 -8.71 -22.33
N ASN A 86 6.69 -9.92 -22.88
CA ASN A 86 6.04 -10.26 -24.15
C ASN A 86 4.98 -11.34 -24.02
N SER A 87 4.86 -12.01 -22.88
CA SER A 87 3.89 -13.08 -22.65
C SER A 87 2.96 -12.67 -21.52
N ILE A 88 1.68 -13.05 -21.62
CA ILE A 88 0.69 -12.71 -20.61
C ILE A 88 -0.32 -13.84 -20.39
N PHE A 89 -0.74 -13.98 -19.15
CA PHE A 89 -1.84 -14.85 -18.74
C PHE A 89 -3.04 -14.00 -18.35
N CYS A 90 -4.24 -14.46 -18.67
CA CYS A 90 -5.49 -13.84 -18.23
C CYS A 90 -6.23 -14.82 -17.31
N LEU A 91 -6.52 -14.42 -16.08
CA LEU A 91 -7.24 -15.21 -15.10
C LEU A 91 -8.53 -14.47 -14.74
N ILE A 92 -9.68 -15.10 -14.99
CA ILE A 92 -10.99 -14.60 -14.57
C ILE A 92 -11.41 -15.37 -13.33
N PHE A 93 -11.66 -14.65 -12.24
CA PHE A 93 -12.15 -15.18 -10.98
C PHE A 93 -13.65 -14.86 -10.83
N GLY A 94 -14.44 -15.90 -10.65
CA GLY A 94 -15.87 -15.81 -10.36
C GLY A 94 -16.17 -15.60 -8.87
N GLU A 95 -17.15 -16.33 -8.35
CA GLU A 95 -17.54 -16.31 -6.93
C GLU A 95 -16.64 -17.28 -6.14
N THR A 96 -15.45 -16.86 -5.77
CA THR A 96 -14.46 -17.77 -5.16
C THR A 96 -14.56 -17.84 -3.63
N GLY A 97 -15.08 -16.84 -2.92
CA GLY A 97 -15.04 -16.73 -1.45
C GLY A 97 -16.21 -17.34 -0.68
N THR A 98 -17.16 -18.02 -1.33
CA THR A 98 -18.32 -18.67 -0.67
C THR A 98 -17.97 -20.03 -0.03
N THR A 99 -17.05 -19.97 0.93
CA THR A 99 -17.04 -20.73 2.20
C THR A 99 -16.83 -22.25 2.31
N ASP A 100 -16.78 -23.11 1.28
CA ASP A 100 -16.44 -24.55 1.50
C ASP A 100 -15.10 -24.98 0.87
N ALA A 101 -14.83 -24.59 -0.37
CA ALA A 101 -13.59 -24.98 -1.07
C ALA A 101 -12.30 -24.38 -0.46
N HIS A 102 -12.40 -23.24 0.21
CA HIS A 102 -11.25 -22.52 0.80
C HIS A 102 -10.97 -22.88 2.27
N ASN A 103 -11.80 -23.72 2.89
CA ASN A 103 -11.55 -24.25 4.24
C ASN A 103 -10.64 -25.50 4.21
N ILE A 104 -10.25 -25.95 3.02
CA ILE A 104 -9.38 -27.10 2.82
C ILE A 104 -7.97 -26.68 3.24
N HIS A 105 -7.48 -27.29 4.32
CA HIS A 105 -6.09 -27.13 4.71
C HIS A 105 -5.19 -28.02 3.84
N SER A 106 -3.93 -27.62 3.65
CA SER A 106 -2.92 -28.46 2.99
C SER A 106 -2.95 -29.89 3.56
N GLY A 107 -3.18 -30.88 2.70
CA GLY A 107 -3.27 -32.30 3.06
C GLY A 107 -4.67 -32.85 3.32
N GLN A 108 -5.73 -32.04 3.20
CA GLN A 108 -7.11 -32.52 3.12
C GLN A 108 -7.52 -32.66 1.65
N SER A 109 -8.39 -33.64 1.35
CA SER A 109 -9.03 -33.78 0.05
C SER A 109 -10.54 -33.64 0.20
N TRP A 110 -11.16 -32.81 -0.62
CA TRP A 110 -12.60 -32.59 -0.67
C TRP A 110 -13.06 -32.48 -2.13
N GLN A 111 -13.98 -33.36 -2.52
CA GLN A 111 -14.61 -33.30 -3.82
C GLN A 111 -16.04 -32.76 -3.69
N PRO A 112 -16.38 -31.69 -4.44
CA PRO A 112 -17.74 -31.16 -4.47
C PRO A 112 -18.73 -32.17 -5.07
N GLU A 113 -20.00 -32.06 -4.68
CA GLU A 113 -21.06 -32.86 -5.29
C GLU A 113 -21.24 -32.50 -6.78
N LEU A 114 -21.68 -33.48 -7.59
CA LEU A 114 -21.83 -33.31 -9.04
C LEU A 114 -22.74 -32.14 -9.42
N GLU A 115 -23.77 -31.86 -8.61
CA GLU A 115 -24.67 -30.74 -8.84
C GLU A 115 -23.96 -29.39 -8.75
N LEU A 116 -23.07 -29.22 -7.75
CA LEU A 116 -22.25 -28.01 -7.60
C LEU A 116 -21.27 -27.85 -8.76
N ILE A 117 -20.65 -28.95 -9.22
CA ILE A 117 -19.77 -28.95 -10.40
C ILE A 117 -20.54 -28.50 -11.65
N GLN A 118 -21.78 -28.98 -11.82
CA GLN A 118 -22.62 -28.60 -12.95
C GLN A 118 -23.04 -27.12 -12.89
N GLN A 119 -23.35 -26.60 -11.70
CA GLN A 119 -23.64 -25.18 -11.50
C GLN A 119 -22.44 -24.31 -11.87
N ASP A 120 -21.24 -24.70 -11.44
CA ASP A 120 -19.98 -24.06 -11.78
C ASP A 120 -19.70 -24.09 -13.30
N ALA A 121 -19.94 -25.24 -13.94
CA ALA A 121 -19.79 -25.40 -15.38
C ALA A 121 -20.73 -24.48 -16.16
N LEU A 122 -21.95 -24.22 -15.67
CA LEU A 122 -22.86 -23.26 -16.30
C LEU A 122 -22.37 -21.82 -16.19
N ALA A 123 -21.63 -21.46 -15.13
CA ALA A 123 -21.06 -20.13 -14.96
C ALA A 123 -19.94 -19.82 -15.97
N THR A 124 -19.31 -20.85 -16.57
CA THR A 124 -18.28 -20.69 -17.62
C THR A 124 -18.78 -19.91 -18.83
N GLY A 125 -20.08 -19.97 -19.14
CA GLY A 125 -20.68 -19.22 -20.24
C GLY A 125 -20.42 -17.71 -20.14
N ARG A 126 -20.44 -17.15 -18.91
CA ARG A 126 -20.14 -15.72 -18.69
C ARG A 126 -18.68 -15.40 -19.02
N ALA A 127 -17.75 -16.27 -18.65
CA ALA A 127 -16.33 -16.10 -18.98
C ALA A 127 -16.06 -16.32 -20.48
N GLN A 128 -16.80 -17.23 -21.12
CA GLN A 128 -16.68 -17.52 -22.56
C GLN A 128 -16.93 -16.28 -23.42
N GLU A 129 -17.86 -15.40 -23.00
CA GLU A 129 -18.13 -14.14 -23.71
C GLU A 129 -16.95 -13.17 -23.76
N TRP A 130 -15.95 -13.35 -22.89
CA TRP A 130 -14.77 -12.49 -22.81
C TRP A 130 -13.61 -12.98 -23.67
N VAL A 131 -13.65 -14.21 -24.18
CA VAL A 131 -12.55 -14.84 -24.92
C VAL A 131 -12.21 -14.02 -26.16
N SER A 132 -13.16 -13.84 -27.08
CA SER A 132 -12.93 -13.12 -28.34
C SER A 132 -12.45 -11.68 -28.14
N SER A 133 -13.05 -10.95 -27.19
CA SER A 133 -12.64 -9.58 -26.85
C SER A 133 -11.23 -9.52 -26.27
N THR A 134 -10.84 -10.51 -25.45
CA THR A 134 -9.47 -10.62 -24.89
C THR A 134 -8.45 -10.84 -25.99
N TYR A 135 -8.66 -11.80 -26.89
CA TYR A 135 -7.74 -12.01 -28.02
C TYR A 135 -7.63 -10.77 -28.91
N THR A 136 -8.75 -10.11 -29.21
CA THR A 136 -8.77 -8.89 -30.03
C THR A 136 -8.02 -7.73 -29.37
N ALA A 137 -8.12 -7.58 -28.05
CA ALA A 137 -7.36 -6.58 -27.30
C ALA A 137 -5.85 -6.91 -27.30
N ILE A 138 -5.51 -8.18 -27.10
CA ILE A 138 -4.14 -8.69 -27.09
C ILE A 138 -3.44 -8.48 -28.44
N GLU A 139 -4.12 -8.73 -29.58
CA GLU A 139 -3.58 -8.52 -30.93
C GLU A 139 -3.10 -7.08 -31.17
N LYS A 140 -3.65 -6.10 -30.44
CA LYS A 140 -3.27 -4.67 -30.53
C LYS A 140 -2.29 -4.25 -29.43
N SER A 141 -1.88 -5.19 -28.57
CA SER A 141 -0.98 -4.99 -27.44
C SER A 141 0.42 -5.52 -27.76
N PRO A 142 1.44 -5.20 -26.95
CA PRO A 142 2.78 -5.77 -27.10
C PRO A 142 2.91 -7.20 -26.53
N PHE A 143 1.83 -7.79 -26.02
CA PHE A 143 1.84 -9.08 -25.35
C PHE A 143 1.25 -10.19 -26.22
N ASP A 144 1.74 -11.42 -26.01
CA ASP A 144 1.19 -12.67 -26.53
C ASP A 144 0.42 -13.38 -25.40
N LEU A 145 -0.87 -13.63 -25.63
CA LEU A 145 -1.71 -14.36 -24.67
C LEU A 145 -1.34 -15.85 -24.65
N THR A 146 -0.84 -16.32 -23.52
CA THR A 146 -0.42 -17.72 -23.35
C THR A 146 -1.61 -18.63 -23.07
N CYS A 147 -2.47 -18.25 -22.12
CA CYS A 147 -3.78 -18.89 -21.92
C CYS A 147 -4.71 -17.98 -21.13
N MET A 148 -6.00 -18.30 -21.21
CA MET A 148 -7.02 -17.79 -20.31
C MET A 148 -7.43 -18.90 -19.33
N LEU A 149 -7.53 -18.55 -18.06
CA LEU A 149 -8.07 -19.40 -17.01
C LEU A 149 -9.36 -18.79 -16.47
N PHE A 150 -10.36 -19.63 -16.22
CA PHE A 150 -11.53 -19.26 -15.44
C PHE A 150 -11.57 -20.09 -14.16
N ILE A 151 -11.55 -19.40 -13.03
CA ILE A 151 -11.52 -19.97 -11.68
C ILE A 151 -12.82 -19.57 -11.00
N ASN A 152 -13.70 -20.55 -10.76
CA ASN A 152 -14.95 -20.32 -10.01
C ASN A 152 -14.83 -20.90 -8.60
N THR A 153 -15.95 -21.19 -7.94
CA THR A 153 -15.97 -21.67 -6.55
C THR A 153 -15.29 -23.03 -6.39
N TYR A 154 -15.49 -23.95 -7.33
CA TYR A 154 -15.08 -25.35 -7.20
C TYR A 154 -14.18 -25.83 -8.32
N THR A 155 -14.37 -25.28 -9.52
CA THR A 155 -13.78 -25.77 -10.75
C THR A 155 -12.89 -24.71 -11.40
N ARG A 156 -11.90 -25.20 -12.14
CA ARG A 156 -11.04 -24.41 -13.01
C ARG A 156 -11.22 -24.86 -14.45
N TRP A 157 -11.12 -23.89 -15.34
CA TRP A 157 -11.26 -24.10 -16.77
C TRP A 157 -10.16 -23.33 -17.50
N HIS A 158 -9.77 -23.80 -18.66
CA HIS A 158 -8.78 -23.11 -19.49
C HIS A 158 -9.19 -23.07 -20.96
N THR A 159 -8.70 -22.04 -21.66
CA THR A 159 -8.66 -21.99 -23.13
C THR A 159 -7.37 -21.31 -23.60
N ASN A 160 -6.86 -21.75 -24.73
CA ASN A 160 -5.68 -21.22 -25.41
C ASN A 160 -5.94 -20.93 -26.90
N ASP A 161 -7.22 -20.95 -27.32
CA ASP A 161 -7.64 -20.67 -28.68
C ASP A 161 -8.85 -19.72 -28.66
N PRO A 162 -8.85 -18.61 -29.42
CA PRO A 162 -9.97 -17.68 -29.50
C PRO A 162 -11.29 -18.32 -29.93
N ALA A 163 -11.24 -19.41 -30.68
CA ALA A 163 -12.40 -20.14 -31.19
C ALA A 163 -12.79 -21.36 -30.32
N ALA A 164 -11.98 -21.72 -29.32
CA ALA A 164 -12.26 -22.86 -28.46
C ALA A 164 -13.12 -22.45 -27.25
N GLU A 165 -14.04 -23.34 -26.89
CA GLU A 165 -14.73 -23.29 -25.61
C GLU A 165 -13.75 -23.58 -24.47
N PHE A 166 -14.01 -23.00 -23.30
CA PHE A 166 -13.34 -23.37 -22.06
C PHE A 166 -13.44 -24.88 -21.83
N SER A 167 -12.29 -25.52 -21.60
CA SER A 167 -12.20 -26.93 -21.27
C SER A 167 -11.89 -27.11 -19.79
N PHE A 168 -12.42 -28.18 -19.18
CA PHE A 168 -12.21 -28.47 -17.77
C PHE A 168 -10.72 -28.68 -17.50
N ASP A 169 -10.16 -27.92 -16.55
CA ASP A 169 -8.75 -27.95 -16.18
C ASP A 169 -8.51 -28.73 -14.88
N GLY A 170 -9.39 -28.58 -13.90
CA GLY A 170 -9.25 -29.23 -12.59
C GLY A 170 -10.13 -28.61 -11.52
N PHE A 171 -9.83 -28.92 -10.26
CA PHE A 171 -10.55 -28.35 -9.12
C PHE A 171 -9.76 -27.21 -8.48
N VAL A 172 -10.45 -26.31 -7.77
CA VAL A 172 -9.83 -25.23 -7.00
C VAL A 172 -8.93 -25.79 -5.89
N GLU A 173 -9.30 -26.93 -5.31
CA GLU A 173 -8.49 -27.64 -4.31
C GLU A 173 -7.05 -27.93 -4.79
N ASP A 174 -6.88 -28.23 -6.08
CA ASP A 174 -5.56 -28.50 -6.67
C ASP A 174 -4.61 -27.30 -6.56
N ILE A 175 -5.14 -26.07 -6.40
CA ILE A 175 -4.34 -24.85 -6.17
C ILE A 175 -3.67 -24.92 -4.80
N VAL A 176 -4.46 -25.20 -3.75
CA VAL A 176 -3.98 -25.27 -2.36
C VAL A 176 -3.04 -26.46 -2.15
N LEU A 177 -3.26 -27.54 -2.90
CA LEU A 177 -2.41 -28.74 -2.90
C LEU A 177 -1.16 -28.60 -3.78
N SER A 178 -1.03 -27.53 -4.56
CA SER A 178 0.15 -27.33 -5.42
C SER A 178 1.44 -27.16 -4.60
N ASP A 179 2.56 -27.57 -5.19
CA ASP A 179 3.89 -27.40 -4.58
C ASP A 179 4.17 -25.92 -4.32
N HIS A 180 3.80 -25.05 -5.27
CA HIS A 180 4.01 -23.61 -5.16
C HIS A 180 3.25 -22.99 -3.99
N TYR A 181 1.96 -23.32 -3.82
CA TYR A 181 1.15 -22.83 -2.70
C TYR A 181 1.73 -23.28 -1.36
N SER A 182 2.09 -24.57 -1.25
CA SER A 182 2.65 -25.14 -0.04
C SER A 182 3.99 -24.48 0.35
N GLU A 183 4.85 -24.18 -0.62
CA GLU A 183 6.11 -23.47 -0.38
C GLU A 183 5.90 -22.01 0.07
N GLN A 184 4.95 -21.31 -0.54
CA GLN A 184 4.59 -19.95 -0.13
C GLN A 184 4.06 -19.89 1.30
N VAL A 185 3.16 -20.82 1.67
CA VAL A 185 2.67 -20.96 3.05
C VAL A 185 3.80 -21.24 4.03
N PHE A 186 4.72 -22.15 3.67
CA PHE A 186 5.88 -22.45 4.51
C PHE A 186 6.81 -21.23 4.69
N SER A 187 6.86 -20.33 3.70
CA SER A 187 7.59 -19.07 3.78
C SER A 187 6.87 -17.97 4.57
N GLY A 188 5.67 -18.24 5.12
CA GLY A 188 4.88 -17.31 5.92
C GLY A 188 3.88 -16.47 5.12
N SER A 189 3.75 -16.71 3.80
CA SER A 189 2.72 -16.09 2.97
C SER A 189 1.44 -16.91 3.05
N THR A 190 0.37 -16.37 3.62
CA THR A 190 -0.94 -17.05 3.67
C THR A 190 -2.00 -16.09 3.15
N PRO A 191 -2.64 -16.38 2.01
CA PRO A 191 -3.67 -15.49 1.46
C PRO A 191 -4.88 -15.41 2.38
N SER A 192 -5.46 -14.22 2.53
CA SER A 192 -6.75 -14.03 3.19
C SER A 192 -7.89 -14.57 2.32
N LYS A 193 -9.04 -14.89 2.92
CA LYS A 193 -10.17 -15.46 2.16
C LYS A 193 -10.89 -14.39 1.35
N THR A 194 -10.92 -13.16 1.85
CA THR A 194 -11.56 -12.02 1.21
C THR A 194 -10.63 -10.82 1.15
N LEU A 195 -10.94 -9.87 0.27
CA LEU A 195 -10.26 -8.57 0.22
C LEU A 195 -10.44 -7.79 1.53
N GLN A 196 -11.61 -7.87 2.18
CA GLN A 196 -11.87 -7.19 3.45
C GLN A 196 -10.94 -7.69 4.55
N GLU A 197 -10.86 -9.02 4.73
CA GLU A 197 -9.94 -9.63 5.70
C GLU A 197 -8.48 -9.26 5.42
N HIS A 198 -8.12 -9.14 4.14
CA HIS A 198 -6.79 -8.74 3.73
C HIS A 198 -6.47 -7.28 4.08
N ALA A 199 -7.39 -6.35 3.80
CA ALA A 199 -7.22 -4.94 4.11
C ALA A 199 -7.18 -4.67 5.62
N GLU A 200 -7.91 -5.46 6.41
CA GLU A 200 -7.89 -5.39 7.86
C GLU A 200 -6.63 -6.02 8.49
N ARG A 201 -5.96 -6.91 7.76
CA ARG A 201 -4.78 -7.62 8.23
C ARG A 201 -3.65 -6.65 8.50
N GLN A 202 -3.17 -6.67 9.73
CA GLN A 202 -2.01 -5.90 10.14
C GLN A 202 -0.73 -6.70 9.86
N TYR A 203 0.07 -6.24 8.90
CA TYR A 203 1.36 -6.85 8.54
C TYR A 203 2.45 -6.64 9.58
N TRP A 204 2.33 -5.56 10.35
CA TRP A 204 3.31 -5.15 11.35
C TRP A 204 2.77 -5.43 12.74
N ASN A 205 3.30 -6.44 13.43
CA ASN A 205 2.90 -6.72 14.82
C ASN A 205 3.48 -5.67 15.79
N VAL A 206 2.90 -4.46 15.78
CA VAL A 206 3.32 -3.33 16.63
C VAL A 206 2.97 -3.54 18.11
N ASP A 207 2.22 -4.60 18.43
CA ASP A 207 1.85 -5.00 19.80
C ASP A 207 2.81 -6.06 20.37
N ALA A 208 3.72 -6.60 19.55
CA ALA A 208 4.71 -7.56 20.02
C ALA A 208 5.52 -6.97 21.18
N SER A 209 5.61 -7.72 22.29
CA SER A 209 6.32 -7.26 23.48
C SER A 209 6.82 -8.42 24.34
N ARG A 210 8.00 -8.27 24.93
CA ARG A 210 8.50 -9.17 25.97
C ARG A 210 7.79 -8.98 27.31
N ASP A 211 7.28 -7.78 27.54
CA ASP A 211 6.69 -7.34 28.81
C ASP A 211 5.36 -6.62 28.55
N ALA A 212 4.32 -7.43 28.36
CA ALA A 212 2.97 -6.94 28.08
C ALA A 212 2.48 -5.87 29.09
N PRO A 213 2.70 -6.00 30.43
CA PRO A 213 2.40 -4.92 31.37
C PRO A 213 3.03 -3.56 31.01
N THR A 214 4.31 -3.53 30.63
CA THR A 214 5.00 -2.28 30.26
C THR A 214 4.47 -1.74 28.94
N ALA A 215 4.22 -2.61 27.95
CA ALA A 215 3.62 -2.20 26.68
C ALA A 215 2.21 -1.61 26.87
N ASN A 216 1.38 -2.24 27.70
CA ASN A 216 0.04 -1.76 28.03
C ASN A 216 0.09 -0.42 28.77
N SER A 217 1.01 -0.25 29.73
CA SER A 217 1.20 1.02 30.42
C SER A 217 1.60 2.14 29.45
N TRP A 218 2.52 1.86 28.51
CA TRP A 218 2.89 2.82 27.48
C TRP A 218 1.69 3.20 26.59
N HIS A 219 0.87 2.22 26.23
CA HIS A 219 -0.33 2.42 25.42
C HIS A 219 -1.36 3.29 26.15
N ASP A 220 -1.68 2.96 27.40
CA ASP A 220 -2.62 3.71 28.24
C ASP A 220 -2.17 5.17 28.41
N ASP A 221 -0.87 5.38 28.65
CA ASP A 221 -0.27 6.72 28.73
C ASP A 221 -0.42 7.47 27.39
N ALA A 222 -0.17 6.80 26.26
CA ALA A 222 -0.29 7.42 24.94
C ALA A 222 -1.73 7.83 24.63
N VAL A 223 -2.71 6.98 24.95
CA VAL A 223 -4.15 7.29 24.83
C VAL A 223 -4.51 8.48 25.69
N PHE A 224 -4.05 8.52 26.95
CA PHE A 224 -4.25 9.64 27.85
C PHE A 224 -3.71 10.96 27.26
N TRP A 225 -2.49 10.94 26.70
CA TRP A 225 -1.89 12.12 26.08
C TRP A 225 -2.64 12.56 24.82
N ALA A 226 -3.05 11.62 23.96
CA ALA A 226 -3.84 11.93 22.78
C ALA A 226 -5.14 12.68 23.13
N GLN A 227 -5.88 12.18 24.12
CA GLN A 227 -7.09 12.82 24.61
C GLN A 227 -6.81 14.20 25.23
N SER A 228 -5.74 14.31 26.01
CA SER A 228 -5.33 15.55 26.66
C SER A 228 -4.99 16.65 25.65
N TYR A 229 -4.16 16.34 24.65
CA TYR A 229 -3.81 17.29 23.59
C TYR A 229 -5.02 17.63 22.72
N ARG A 230 -5.87 16.65 22.41
CA ARG A 230 -7.11 16.91 21.65
C ARG A 230 -7.99 17.92 22.38
N ALA A 231 -8.21 17.75 23.69
CA ALA A 231 -8.95 18.71 24.50
C ALA A 231 -8.30 20.10 24.56
N MET A 232 -6.97 20.19 24.52
CA MET A 232 -6.28 21.48 24.43
C MET A 232 -6.48 22.15 23.07
N THR A 233 -6.41 21.39 21.97
CA THR A 233 -6.62 21.92 20.62
C THR A 233 -8.05 22.41 20.38
N SER A 234 -9.06 21.72 20.95
CA SER A 234 -10.47 22.09 20.77
C SER A 234 -10.89 23.31 21.58
N ASN A 235 -10.24 23.55 22.73
CA ASN A 235 -10.63 24.61 23.68
C ASN A 235 -9.77 25.87 23.58
N SER A 236 -8.70 25.86 22.80
CA SER A 236 -7.72 26.94 22.78
C SER A 236 -7.91 27.86 21.57
N GLU A 237 -8.37 29.08 21.82
CA GLU A 237 -8.24 30.22 20.87
C GLU A 237 -6.76 30.44 20.46
N SER A 238 -5.81 29.85 21.20
CA SER A 238 -4.37 30.00 21.01
C SER A 238 -3.71 28.91 20.15
N TYR A 239 -4.38 27.79 19.84
CA TYR A 239 -3.77 26.64 19.11
C TYR A 239 -3.22 27.04 17.73
N CYS A 240 -3.76 28.09 17.12
CA CYS A 240 -3.41 28.52 15.77
C CYS A 240 -2.98 30.00 15.68
N LEU A 241 -2.49 30.61 16.77
CA LEU A 241 -1.98 32.00 16.72
C LEU A 241 -0.88 32.18 15.68
N ASN A 242 -0.07 31.14 15.45
CA ASN A 242 0.78 31.00 14.28
C ASN A 242 0.65 29.56 13.75
N TYR A 243 -0.34 29.37 12.87
CA TYR A 243 -0.65 28.07 12.28
C TYR A 243 0.56 27.45 11.55
N THR A 244 1.28 28.26 10.77
CA THR A 244 2.45 27.84 9.99
C THR A 244 3.58 27.32 10.88
N ALA A 245 3.89 28.05 11.97
CA ALA A 245 4.91 27.63 12.93
C ALA A 245 4.49 26.37 13.71
N GLN A 246 3.21 26.30 14.13
CA GLN A 246 2.66 25.13 14.81
C GLN A 246 2.73 23.87 13.92
N LYS A 247 2.29 23.97 12.65
CA LYS A 247 2.36 22.86 11.69
C LYS A 247 3.79 22.47 11.34
N THR A 248 4.70 23.43 11.22
CA THR A 248 6.13 23.14 11.01
C THR A 248 6.72 22.31 12.16
N ALA A 249 6.37 22.64 13.40
CA ALA A 249 6.82 21.89 14.57
C ALA A 249 6.19 20.48 14.62
N GLU A 250 4.90 20.35 14.30
CA GLU A 250 4.22 19.05 14.19
C GLU A 250 4.88 18.15 13.13
N PHE A 251 5.15 18.66 11.93
CA PHE A 251 5.78 17.88 10.87
C PHE A 251 7.24 17.54 11.16
N THR A 252 7.95 18.37 11.92
CA THR A 252 9.27 18.02 12.44
C THR A 252 9.20 16.79 13.36
N LEU A 253 8.18 16.69 14.22
CA LEU A 253 7.99 15.52 15.09
C LEU A 253 7.59 14.26 14.30
N TRP A 254 6.76 14.41 13.26
CA TRP A 254 6.45 13.31 12.34
C TRP A 254 7.71 12.81 11.61
N ASP A 255 8.54 13.73 11.10
CA ASP A 255 9.79 13.40 10.41
C ASP A 255 10.79 12.67 11.33
N ASP A 256 10.94 13.15 12.57
CA ASP A 256 11.80 12.53 13.58
C ASP A 256 11.30 11.12 13.97
N ALA A 257 9.99 10.94 14.12
CA ALA A 257 9.39 9.63 14.40
C ALA A 257 9.56 8.65 13.23
N ILE A 258 9.31 9.08 12.00
CA ILE A 258 9.53 8.27 10.78
C ILE A 258 11.00 7.86 10.69
N THR A 259 11.91 8.82 10.84
CA THR A 259 13.36 8.58 10.77
C THR A 259 13.84 7.66 11.89
N THR A 260 13.29 7.77 13.09
CA THR A 260 13.59 6.88 14.21
C THR A 260 13.18 5.44 13.90
N ILE A 261 11.97 5.23 13.39
CA ILE A 261 11.48 3.89 13.01
C ILE A 261 12.29 3.34 11.85
N GLU A 262 12.56 4.15 10.82
CA GLU A 262 13.40 3.79 9.68
C GLU A 262 14.78 3.29 10.14
N ASN A 263 15.42 4.00 11.06
CA ASN A 263 16.72 3.60 11.61
C ASN A 263 16.64 2.31 12.44
N ILE A 264 15.61 2.13 13.27
CA ILE A 264 15.46 0.92 14.09
C ILE A 264 15.21 -0.31 13.21
N CYS A 265 14.35 -0.17 12.19
CA CYS A 265 13.89 -1.24 11.31
C CYS A 265 14.78 -1.43 10.07
N HIS A 266 15.79 -0.58 9.87
CA HIS A 266 16.66 -0.63 8.70
C HIS A 266 17.20 -2.05 8.45
N PRO A 267 17.23 -2.54 7.19
CA PRO A 267 17.66 -3.91 6.88
C PRO A 267 19.04 -4.30 7.44
N ASP A 268 19.97 -3.34 7.50
CA ASP A 268 21.31 -3.53 8.07
C ASP A 268 21.28 -3.88 9.57
N ASN A 269 20.22 -3.50 10.28
CA ASN A 269 20.05 -3.74 11.71
C ASN A 269 19.34 -5.07 12.02
N ARG A 270 19.03 -5.90 11.00
CA ARG A 270 18.28 -7.16 11.15
C ARG A 270 18.81 -8.06 12.26
N SER A 271 20.12 -8.26 12.34
CA SER A 271 20.73 -9.15 13.34
C SER A 271 20.47 -8.74 14.79
N ALA A 272 20.12 -7.46 15.02
CA ALA A 272 19.82 -6.92 16.32
C ALA A 272 18.32 -6.99 16.68
N LEU A 273 17.44 -7.27 15.72
CA LEU A 273 15.99 -7.31 15.92
C LEU A 273 15.52 -8.74 16.22
N ASP A 274 14.74 -8.88 17.29
CA ASP A 274 14.04 -10.12 17.63
C ASP A 274 12.52 -9.92 17.45
N THR A 275 11.73 -10.96 17.74
CA THR A 275 10.26 -10.96 17.60
C THR A 275 9.53 -9.86 18.39
N HIS A 276 10.22 -9.11 19.25
CA HIS A 276 9.68 -8.02 20.07
C HIS A 276 10.28 -6.67 19.67
N TRP A 277 10.63 -6.49 18.39
CA TRP A 277 11.18 -5.25 17.83
C TRP A 277 10.34 -4.00 18.17
N ALA A 278 9.02 -4.14 18.32
CA ALA A 278 8.13 -3.05 18.69
C ALA A 278 8.45 -2.45 20.09
N ASP A 279 9.05 -3.20 21.02
CA ASP A 279 9.52 -2.67 22.31
C ASP A 279 10.62 -1.60 22.11
N LYS A 280 11.47 -1.75 21.09
CA LYS A 280 12.51 -0.75 20.76
C LYS A 280 11.88 0.54 20.25
N ILE A 281 10.82 0.44 19.46
CA ILE A 281 10.09 1.62 18.98
C ILE A 281 9.40 2.32 20.15
N ARG A 282 8.68 1.60 21.02
CA ARG A 282 8.05 2.21 22.21
C ARG A 282 9.08 2.85 23.17
N SER A 283 10.29 2.29 23.22
CA SER A 283 11.40 2.87 24.00
C SER A 283 11.96 4.15 23.38
N ALA A 284 12.03 4.21 22.05
CA ALA A 284 12.56 5.36 21.30
C ALA A 284 11.52 6.47 21.09
N LEU A 285 10.23 6.12 21.04
CA LEU A 285 9.10 7.03 20.87
C LEU A 285 8.30 7.10 22.19
N PRO A 286 8.50 8.15 23.01
CA PRO A 286 7.77 8.29 24.27
C PRO A 286 6.26 8.33 24.06
N ALA A 287 5.50 7.78 25.01
CA ALA A 287 4.03 7.74 24.96
C ALA A 287 3.39 9.12 24.78
N GLU A 288 3.96 10.17 25.40
CA GLU A 288 3.53 11.57 25.21
C GLU A 288 3.64 12.01 23.74
N VAL A 289 4.74 11.66 23.06
CA VAL A 289 4.96 12.01 21.65
C VAL A 289 4.02 11.21 20.76
N ALA A 290 3.87 9.91 20.99
CA ALA A 290 2.94 9.08 20.21
C ALA A 290 1.48 9.57 20.34
N GLY A 291 1.04 9.87 21.56
CA GLY A 291 -0.27 10.47 21.83
C GLY A 291 -0.43 11.84 21.19
N TYR A 292 0.60 12.68 21.25
CA TYR A 292 0.61 13.97 20.57
C TYR A 292 0.47 13.82 19.05
N LEU A 293 1.27 12.99 18.38
CA LEU A 293 1.18 12.73 16.94
C LEU A 293 -0.24 12.29 16.56
N ALA A 294 -0.84 11.36 17.31
CA ALA A 294 -2.22 10.94 17.11
C ALA A 294 -3.21 12.11 17.18
N SER A 295 -2.99 13.09 18.05
CA SER A 295 -3.85 14.27 18.18
C SER A 295 -3.68 15.32 17.06
N THR A 296 -2.56 15.29 16.31
CA THR A 296 -2.23 16.30 15.26
C THR A 296 -2.94 16.06 13.92
N LEU A 297 -3.50 14.86 13.70
CA LEU A 297 -4.26 14.51 12.50
C LEU A 297 -5.67 15.11 12.54
N THR A 298 -5.74 16.44 12.63
CA THR A 298 -6.97 17.19 12.86
C THR A 298 -7.82 17.37 11.60
N THR A 299 -7.18 17.34 10.42
CA THR A 299 -7.80 17.55 9.11
C THR A 299 -7.13 16.65 8.08
N MET A 300 -7.84 16.34 6.99
CA MET A 300 -7.25 15.58 5.89
C MET A 300 -6.05 16.31 5.25
N GLY A 301 -6.06 17.64 5.23
CA GLY A 301 -4.90 18.42 4.79
C GLY A 301 -3.65 18.19 5.66
N SER A 302 -3.82 17.98 6.97
CA SER A 302 -2.68 17.62 7.84
C SER A 302 -2.16 16.23 7.51
N SER A 303 -3.06 15.27 7.28
CA SER A 303 -2.71 13.92 6.84
C SER A 303 -1.95 13.93 5.51
N GLN A 304 -2.43 14.70 4.52
CA GLN A 304 -1.77 14.88 3.22
C GLN A 304 -0.34 15.38 3.34
N LEU A 305 -0.09 16.32 4.25
CA LEU A 305 1.25 16.84 4.49
C LEU A 305 2.13 15.84 5.27
N VAL A 306 1.58 15.02 6.16
CA VAL A 306 2.31 13.88 6.76
C VAL A 306 2.75 12.89 5.67
N MET A 307 1.87 12.58 4.71
CA MET A 307 2.25 11.80 3.53
C MET A 307 3.36 12.49 2.73
N GLY A 308 3.28 13.81 2.56
CA GLY A 308 4.34 14.63 1.97
C GLY A 308 5.69 14.51 2.71
N VAL A 309 5.71 14.49 4.04
CA VAL A 309 6.95 14.31 4.84
C VAL A 309 7.61 12.96 4.53
N ALA A 310 6.81 11.90 4.35
CA ALA A 310 7.34 10.60 3.96
C ALA A 310 7.83 10.58 2.50
N CYS A 311 7.07 11.15 1.56
CA CYS A 311 7.38 11.09 0.12
C CYS A 311 8.50 12.04 -0.34
N VAL A 312 8.47 13.32 0.09
CA VAL A 312 9.35 14.39 -0.42
C VAL A 312 10.26 15.01 0.65
N GLY A 313 10.09 14.63 1.92
CA GLY A 313 10.88 15.10 3.05
C GLY A 313 10.41 16.41 3.68
N LEU A 314 10.86 16.65 4.92
CA LEU A 314 10.47 17.80 5.74
C LEU A 314 10.80 19.16 5.11
N SER A 315 11.95 19.29 4.43
CA SER A 315 12.37 20.55 3.82
C SER A 315 11.41 21.05 2.74
N THR A 316 10.79 20.13 2.00
CA THR A 316 9.84 20.47 0.93
C THR A 316 8.49 20.86 1.53
N VAL A 317 8.02 20.12 2.53
CA VAL A 317 6.77 20.42 3.25
C VAL A 317 6.83 21.76 3.99
N THR A 318 7.95 22.06 4.66
CA THR A 318 8.12 23.34 5.36
C THR A 318 8.23 24.51 4.39
N ARG A 319 8.87 24.32 3.23
CA ARG A 319 8.86 25.33 2.15
C ARG A 319 7.45 25.57 1.61
N SER A 320 6.66 24.52 1.38
CA SER A 320 5.28 24.68 0.90
C SER A 320 4.39 25.39 1.93
N LEU A 321 4.61 25.16 3.22
CA LEU A 321 3.91 25.91 4.27
C LEU A 321 4.26 27.39 4.26
N ALA A 322 5.54 27.73 4.08
CA ALA A 322 5.98 29.13 3.96
C ALA A 322 5.40 29.80 2.70
N GLU A 323 5.33 29.08 1.57
CA GLU A 323 4.70 29.55 0.34
C GLU A 323 3.19 29.85 0.54
N LEU A 324 2.46 28.95 1.20
CA LEU A 324 1.06 29.17 1.56
C LEU A 324 0.87 30.37 2.50
N ASP A 325 1.77 30.55 3.48
CA ASP A 325 1.75 31.68 4.40
C ASP A 325 1.98 33.02 3.67
N HIS A 326 2.91 33.05 2.71
CA HIS A 326 3.14 34.21 1.85
C HIS A 326 1.95 34.56 0.96
N LEU A 327 1.20 33.57 0.47
CA LEU A 327 -0.03 33.79 -0.29
C LEU A 327 -1.17 34.34 0.59
N ALA A 328 -1.20 33.93 1.86
CA ALA A 328 -2.25 34.31 2.81
C ALA A 328 -1.98 35.66 3.50
N THR A 329 -0.72 36.10 3.63
CA THR A 329 -0.36 37.33 4.34
C THR A 329 -0.47 38.57 3.45
N PRO A 330 -1.28 39.58 3.80
CA PRO A 330 -1.25 40.86 3.11
C PRO A 330 0.09 41.56 3.35
N VAL A 331 0.64 42.17 2.29
CA VAL A 331 1.92 42.90 2.31
C VAL A 331 1.96 43.90 3.48
N GLY A 332 2.77 43.62 4.50
CA GLY A 332 3.08 44.57 5.58
C GLY A 332 2.86 44.09 7.03
N ALA A 333 2.36 42.89 7.29
CA ALA A 333 2.19 42.37 8.65
C ALA A 333 3.33 41.41 9.05
N VAL A 334 4.40 41.94 9.66
CA VAL A 334 5.43 41.10 10.30
C VAL A 334 5.19 41.10 11.80
N SER A 335 4.60 40.01 12.32
CA SER A 335 4.51 39.80 13.78
C SER A 335 5.80 39.16 14.27
N THR A 336 6.52 39.86 15.16
CA THR A 336 7.85 39.47 15.69
C THR A 336 7.80 38.90 17.11
N ALA A 337 6.61 38.67 17.67
CA ALA A 337 6.48 38.10 19.01
C ALA A 337 6.62 36.57 18.96
N PRO A 338 7.41 35.94 19.86
CA PRO A 338 7.45 34.49 19.97
C PRO A 338 6.07 33.98 20.41
N VAL A 339 5.43 33.23 19.52
CA VAL A 339 4.12 32.62 19.78
C VAL A 339 4.36 31.29 20.52
N PRO A 340 3.68 31.04 21.65
CA PRO A 340 3.80 29.76 22.35
C PRO A 340 3.26 28.63 21.47
N LEU A 341 4.10 27.63 21.20
CA LEU A 341 3.73 26.41 20.48
C LEU A 341 3.15 25.38 21.46
N LEU A 342 2.14 24.63 21.02
CA LEU A 342 1.60 23.50 21.75
C LEU A 342 2.37 22.23 21.34
N LEU A 343 3.34 21.81 22.15
CA LEU A 343 4.18 20.64 21.90
C LEU A 343 4.28 19.72 23.14
N PRO A 344 4.70 18.45 22.97
CA PRO A 344 5.12 17.59 24.07
C PRO A 344 6.12 18.31 24.99
N LYS A 345 5.92 18.22 26.30
CA LYS A 345 6.83 18.84 27.27
C LYS A 345 8.23 18.27 27.15
N SER A 346 8.31 16.97 26.86
CA SER A 346 9.55 16.25 26.58
C SER A 346 10.33 16.79 25.38
N THR A 347 9.66 17.40 24.39
CA THR A 347 10.31 17.86 23.14
C THR A 347 10.59 19.37 23.09
N MET A 348 10.12 20.15 24.07
CA MET A 348 10.30 21.61 24.13
C MET A 348 11.77 22.08 24.07
N ARG A 349 12.75 21.24 24.41
CA ARG A 349 14.19 21.54 24.27
C ARG A 349 14.75 21.22 22.88
N ALA A 350 14.14 20.27 22.17
CA ALA A 350 14.60 19.80 20.86
C ALA A 350 14.03 20.64 19.70
N VAL A 351 12.80 21.16 19.85
CA VAL A 351 12.08 21.91 18.79
C VAL A 351 12.27 23.43 18.93
N GLN A 352 13.40 23.91 19.46
CA GLN A 352 13.67 25.35 19.44
C GLN A 352 13.77 25.82 17.98
N PRO A 353 13.05 26.88 17.57
CA PRO A 353 13.21 27.46 16.25
C PRO A 353 14.56 28.22 16.23
N ASN A 354 15.66 27.51 16.09
CA ASN A 354 16.97 28.13 15.94
C ASN A 354 17.36 28.16 14.46
N GLN A 355 17.31 29.40 13.98
CA GLN A 355 18.14 29.98 12.93
C GLN A 355 17.79 29.56 11.51
N GLU A 356 17.60 30.60 10.69
CA GLU A 356 17.63 30.52 9.23
C GLU A 356 18.69 29.51 8.80
N PRO A 357 18.40 28.67 7.79
CA PRO A 357 19.37 27.72 7.28
C PRO A 357 20.67 28.47 7.03
N SER A 358 21.73 28.04 7.71
CA SER A 358 23.08 28.55 7.52
C SER A 358 23.33 28.67 6.03
N THR A 359 23.53 29.90 5.57
CA THR A 359 23.94 30.25 4.22
C THR A 359 25.30 29.62 3.97
N ASN A 360 25.30 28.33 3.63
CA ASN A 360 26.44 27.71 2.99
C ASN A 360 26.63 28.47 1.69
N SER A 361 27.79 29.11 1.61
CA SER A 361 28.30 29.90 0.51
C SER A 361 27.80 29.39 -0.84
N VAL A 362 26.93 30.17 -1.47
CA VAL A 362 26.63 30.03 -2.90
C VAL A 362 27.93 30.32 -3.63
N ASP A 363 28.60 29.24 -4.03
CA ASP A 363 29.70 29.32 -4.96
C ASP A 363 29.14 29.93 -6.25
N SER A 364 29.61 31.15 -6.52
CA SER A 364 29.11 31.99 -7.58
C SER A 364 29.66 31.45 -8.90
N GLY A 365 28.93 30.54 -9.54
CA GLY A 365 29.28 30.11 -10.89
C GLY A 365 28.64 28.78 -11.28
N THR A 366 27.45 28.82 -11.86
CA THR A 366 27.14 28.35 -13.22
C THR A 366 25.63 28.53 -13.41
N GLN A 367 25.24 29.50 -14.24
CA GLN A 367 23.86 29.61 -14.72
C GLN A 367 23.54 28.42 -15.62
N VAL A 368 22.63 27.57 -15.20
CA VAL A 368 21.79 26.76 -16.09
C VAL A 368 20.35 26.96 -15.62
N GLY A 369 19.50 27.46 -16.52
CA GLY A 369 18.11 27.78 -16.24
C GLY A 369 17.25 26.56 -15.97
N ALA A 370 17.26 26.06 -14.73
CA ALA A 370 16.20 25.24 -14.18
C ALA A 370 15.22 26.17 -13.45
N THR A 371 13.99 26.26 -13.94
CA THR A 371 12.85 26.76 -13.16
C THR A 371 12.88 26.06 -11.81
N LEU A 372 13.03 26.81 -10.72
CA LEU A 372 12.93 26.26 -9.37
C LEU A 372 11.51 25.69 -9.23
N GLU A 373 11.35 24.37 -9.25
CA GLU A 373 10.03 23.74 -9.09
C GLU A 373 9.42 24.17 -7.76
N ASN A 374 8.15 24.56 -7.82
CA ASN A 374 7.34 24.97 -6.69
C ASN A 374 7.15 23.78 -5.73
N ALA A 375 7.38 23.96 -4.43
CA ALA A 375 7.32 22.85 -3.46
C ALA A 375 5.92 22.23 -3.38
N LEU A 376 4.87 23.04 -3.56
CA LEU A 376 3.50 22.55 -3.65
C LEU A 376 3.29 21.64 -4.86
N ASP A 377 3.88 21.98 -6.01
CA ASP A 377 3.76 21.16 -7.23
C ASP A 377 4.50 19.83 -7.06
N THR A 378 5.68 19.85 -6.42
CA THR A 378 6.40 18.61 -6.08
C THR A 378 5.56 17.72 -5.16
N ILE A 379 4.98 18.26 -4.08
CA ILE A 379 4.11 17.49 -3.18
C ILE A 379 2.89 16.94 -3.94
N ALA A 380 2.20 17.79 -4.70
CA ALA A 380 1.04 17.39 -5.49
C ALA A 380 1.39 16.27 -6.47
N SER A 381 2.57 16.33 -7.11
CA SER A 381 3.00 15.30 -8.07
C SER A 381 3.15 13.91 -7.43
N TYR A 382 3.63 13.83 -6.19
CA TYR A 382 3.70 12.58 -5.45
C TYR A 382 2.33 12.15 -4.93
N LEU A 383 1.55 13.07 -4.36
CA LEU A 383 0.23 12.78 -3.83
C LEU A 383 -0.75 12.30 -4.92
N MET A 384 -0.60 12.81 -6.14
CA MET A 384 -1.40 12.42 -7.32
C MET A 384 -0.71 11.38 -8.20
N GLY A 385 0.50 10.91 -7.86
CA GLY A 385 1.19 9.87 -8.62
C GLY A 385 1.60 10.28 -10.04
N THR A 386 1.76 11.57 -10.32
CA THR A 386 2.11 12.10 -11.66
C THR A 386 3.60 12.29 -11.88
N THR A 387 4.44 12.05 -10.86
CA THR A 387 5.89 11.95 -11.03
C THR A 387 6.29 10.53 -11.46
N PRO A 388 7.28 10.37 -12.35
CA PRO A 388 7.82 9.05 -12.69
C PRO A 388 8.74 8.47 -11.61
N GLN A 389 9.21 9.30 -10.67
CA GLN A 389 10.12 8.88 -9.61
C GLN A 389 9.35 8.26 -8.44
N ALA A 390 9.71 7.04 -8.04
CA ALA A 390 9.10 6.39 -6.90
C ALA A 390 9.33 7.15 -5.59
N PRO A 391 8.38 7.10 -4.64
CA PRO A 391 8.61 7.57 -3.29
C PRO A 391 9.66 6.70 -2.58
N PRO A 392 10.34 7.22 -1.55
CA PRO A 392 11.26 6.43 -0.73
C PRO A 392 10.51 5.34 0.05
N TRP A 393 10.56 4.10 -0.44
CA TRP A 393 9.79 2.97 0.09
C TRP A 393 10.05 2.69 1.58
N LEU A 394 11.31 2.75 2.03
CA LEU A 394 11.70 2.58 3.44
C LEU A 394 10.99 3.61 4.36
N ARG A 395 10.88 4.85 3.90
CA ARG A 395 10.19 5.91 4.66
C ARG A 395 8.68 5.70 4.70
N LEU A 396 8.09 5.23 3.60
CA LEU A 396 6.67 4.87 3.57
C LEU A 396 6.36 3.68 4.49
N GLU A 397 7.22 2.68 4.56
CA GLU A 397 7.07 1.57 5.51
C GLU A 397 7.22 2.03 6.97
N ALA A 398 8.16 2.94 7.24
CA ALA A 398 8.30 3.52 8.58
C ALA A 398 7.06 4.33 8.97
N LEU A 399 6.49 5.10 8.04
CA LEU A 399 5.21 5.79 8.23
C LEU A 399 4.06 4.78 8.46
N GLU A 400 3.99 3.70 7.69
CA GLU A 400 2.97 2.66 7.87
C GLU A 400 3.01 2.05 9.28
N ILE A 401 4.20 1.68 9.78
CA ILE A 401 4.40 1.20 11.15
C ILE A 401 3.92 2.24 12.17
N LEU A 402 4.30 3.52 11.98
CA LEU A 402 3.88 4.61 12.84
C LEU A 402 2.35 4.79 12.83
N LEU A 403 1.71 4.66 11.68
CA LEU A 403 0.25 4.75 11.54
C LEU A 403 -0.45 3.58 12.23
N HIS A 404 0.11 2.37 12.21
CA HIS A 404 -0.43 1.26 13.00
C HIS A 404 -0.31 1.49 14.51
N LEU A 405 0.79 2.08 14.98
CA LEU A 405 0.92 2.50 16.39
C LEU A 405 -0.12 3.57 16.73
N VAL A 406 -0.26 4.61 15.89
CA VAL A 406 -1.23 5.69 16.06
C VAL A 406 -2.67 5.18 16.00
N ARG A 407 -2.96 4.17 15.16
CA ARG A 407 -4.27 3.53 15.05
C ARG A 407 -4.76 3.00 16.40
N GLY A 408 -3.88 2.37 17.18
CA GLY A 408 -4.20 1.88 18.52
C GLY A 408 -4.45 2.98 19.55
N ILE A 409 -3.92 4.19 19.33
CA ILE A 409 -3.93 5.30 20.30
C ILE A 409 -5.06 6.31 20.02
N CYS A 410 -5.39 6.50 18.75
CA CYS A 410 -6.18 7.63 18.28
C CYS A 410 -7.67 7.55 18.69
N THR A 411 -8.32 8.70 18.70
CA THR A 411 -9.76 8.81 18.93
C THR A 411 -10.56 8.39 17.69
N PRO A 412 -11.84 8.00 17.81
CA PRO A 412 -12.65 7.58 16.66
C PRO A 412 -12.71 8.60 15.51
N ASP A 413 -12.69 9.91 15.80
CA ASP A 413 -12.67 10.98 14.79
C ASP A 413 -11.36 11.09 14.00
N VAL A 414 -10.27 10.54 14.55
CA VAL A 414 -8.95 10.49 13.89
C VAL A 414 -8.76 9.18 13.14
N MET A 415 -9.39 8.09 13.61
CA MET A 415 -9.31 6.75 13.00
C MET A 415 -9.55 6.77 11.49
N GLY A 416 -10.57 7.50 11.02
CA GLY A 416 -10.86 7.63 9.59
C GLY A 416 -9.66 8.18 8.80
N ARG A 417 -8.97 9.20 9.32
CA ARG A 417 -7.80 9.79 8.65
C ARG A 417 -6.59 8.86 8.65
N VAL A 418 -6.41 8.06 9.70
CA VAL A 418 -5.36 7.03 9.76
C VAL A 418 -5.62 5.95 8.72
N LEU A 419 -6.87 5.46 8.61
CA LEU A 419 -7.27 4.49 7.59
C LEU A 419 -7.10 5.05 6.17
N ALA A 420 -7.43 6.33 5.94
CA ALA A 420 -7.20 6.98 4.66
C ALA A 420 -5.70 7.05 4.31
N LEU A 421 -4.82 7.34 5.29
CA LEU A 421 -3.36 7.34 5.07
C LEU A 421 -2.82 5.95 4.76
N LEU A 422 -3.28 4.91 5.48
CA LEU A 422 -2.91 3.53 5.17
C LEU A 422 -3.38 3.16 3.75
N GLY A 423 -4.62 3.48 3.38
CA GLY A 423 -5.15 3.29 2.02
C GLY A 423 -4.30 4.00 0.97
N TRP A 424 -3.86 5.22 1.25
CA TRP A 424 -2.98 5.98 0.37
C TRP A 424 -1.64 5.28 0.17
N ILE A 425 -1.01 4.74 1.22
CA ILE A 425 0.23 3.96 1.12
C ILE A 425 0.02 2.74 0.20
N HIS A 426 -1.09 2.02 0.36
CA HIS A 426 -1.42 0.90 -0.53
C HIS A 426 -1.63 1.33 -1.99
N TRP A 427 -2.26 2.49 -2.23
CA TRP A 427 -2.40 3.02 -3.58
C TRP A 427 -1.05 3.42 -4.20
N LEU A 428 -0.15 4.06 -3.42
CA LEU A 428 1.21 4.39 -3.89
C LEU A 428 2.00 3.12 -4.30
N ARG A 429 1.72 1.98 -3.66
CA ARG A 429 2.31 0.68 -3.99
C ARG A 429 1.67 -0.02 -5.20
N GLY A 430 0.59 0.53 -5.76
CA GLY A 430 -0.18 -0.07 -6.86
C GLY A 430 -1.31 -1.02 -6.43
N SER A 431 -1.61 -1.12 -5.13
CA SER A 431 -2.67 -1.98 -4.58
C SER A 431 -4.01 -1.25 -4.44
N SER A 432 -4.56 -0.77 -5.56
CA SER A 432 -5.79 0.06 -5.58
C SER A 432 -7.00 -0.62 -4.92
N SER A 433 -7.15 -1.95 -5.04
CA SER A 433 -8.23 -2.68 -4.37
C SER A 433 -8.19 -2.52 -2.84
N GLN A 434 -7.00 -2.68 -2.25
CA GLN A 434 -6.81 -2.54 -0.80
C GLN A 434 -6.97 -1.08 -0.37
N ALA A 435 -6.43 -0.16 -1.17
CA ALA A 435 -6.59 1.27 -0.96
C ALA A 435 -8.06 1.70 -0.92
N HIS A 436 -8.86 1.19 -1.86
CA HIS A 436 -10.29 1.45 -1.92
C HIS A 436 -11.02 0.89 -0.69
N THR A 437 -10.73 -0.35 -0.27
CA THR A 437 -11.32 -0.94 0.94
C THR A 437 -11.02 -0.09 2.19
N LEU A 438 -9.77 0.31 2.40
CA LEU A 438 -9.38 1.17 3.53
C LEU A 438 -10.00 2.57 3.46
N LEU A 439 -10.15 3.12 2.25
CA LEU A 439 -10.83 4.40 2.03
C LEU A 439 -12.32 4.30 2.41
N MET A 440 -12.99 3.20 2.07
CA MET A 440 -14.38 2.96 2.47
C MET A 440 -14.50 2.81 4.00
N SER A 441 -13.65 2.00 4.63
CA SER A 441 -13.62 1.88 6.11
C SER A 441 -13.28 3.21 6.81
N SER A 442 -12.48 4.06 6.18
CA SER A 442 -12.20 5.42 6.67
C SER A 442 -13.47 6.25 6.77
N ARG A 443 -14.39 6.13 5.81
CA ARG A 443 -15.65 6.91 5.77
C ARG A 443 -16.61 6.54 6.90
N ASP A 444 -16.59 5.28 7.35
CA ASP A 444 -17.39 4.84 8.49
C ASP A 444 -17.04 5.59 9.79
N HIS A 445 -15.89 6.26 9.82
CA HIS A 445 -15.37 7.02 10.95
C HIS A 445 -15.41 8.55 10.75
N GLN A 446 -15.93 9.04 9.61
CA GLN A 446 -15.98 10.47 9.30
C GLN A 446 -17.43 10.98 9.30
N GLU A 447 -17.72 12.01 10.11
CA GLU A 447 -19.03 12.67 10.10
C GLU A 447 -19.22 13.58 8.88
N THR A 448 -18.12 14.16 8.36
CA THR A 448 -18.12 15.09 7.23
C THR A 448 -17.14 14.64 6.16
N PRO A 449 -17.53 14.62 4.87
CA PRO A 449 -16.61 14.29 3.79
C PRO A 449 -15.51 15.36 3.67
N GLU A 450 -14.26 14.94 3.79
CA GLU A 450 -13.09 15.76 3.49
C GLU A 450 -12.53 15.37 2.11
N PHE A 451 -11.89 16.32 1.42
CA PHE A 451 -11.23 16.02 0.14
C PHE A 451 -10.00 15.13 0.35
N ILE A 452 -9.93 14.02 -0.37
CA ILE A 452 -8.83 13.05 -0.34
C ILE A 452 -8.24 12.96 -1.75
N ALA A 453 -7.02 13.46 -1.96
CA ALA A 453 -6.47 13.58 -3.31
C ALA A 453 -6.34 12.23 -4.06
N PHE A 454 -5.95 11.15 -3.37
CA PHE A 454 -5.85 9.84 -4.03
C PHE A 454 -7.21 9.18 -4.30
N GLU A 455 -8.28 9.60 -3.62
CA GLU A 455 -9.62 9.11 -3.94
C GLU A 455 -9.99 9.50 -5.36
N GLU A 456 -9.70 10.74 -5.75
CA GLU A 456 -9.94 11.21 -7.12
C GLU A 456 -9.13 10.39 -8.13
N ALA A 457 -7.91 10.03 -7.78
CA ALA A 457 -7.09 9.14 -8.62
C ALA A 457 -7.72 7.75 -8.77
N ILE A 458 -8.21 7.14 -7.69
CA ILE A 458 -8.91 5.84 -7.74
C ILE A 458 -10.19 5.93 -8.57
N ASN A 459 -11.00 6.97 -8.37
CA ASN A 459 -12.26 7.15 -9.10
C ASN A 459 -12.06 7.32 -10.62
N HIS A 460 -10.86 7.74 -11.03
CA HIS A 460 -10.46 7.89 -12.43
C HIS A 460 -9.57 6.76 -12.95
N ASN A 461 -9.50 5.62 -12.25
CA ASN A 461 -8.66 4.47 -12.60
C ASN A 461 -7.17 4.83 -12.79
N PHE A 462 -6.71 5.88 -12.12
CA PHE A 462 -5.35 6.36 -12.24
C PHE A 462 -4.43 5.59 -11.29
N LEU A 463 -3.40 4.97 -11.87
CA LEU A 463 -2.28 4.39 -11.14
C LEU A 463 -1.11 5.38 -11.12
N PRO A 464 -0.32 5.42 -10.04
CA PRO A 464 0.89 6.22 -10.03
C PRO A 464 1.82 5.86 -11.20
N LEU A 465 2.41 6.86 -11.86
CA LEU A 465 3.24 6.64 -13.06
C LEU A 465 4.42 5.71 -12.78
N TRP A 466 5.01 5.75 -11.59
CA TRP A 466 6.10 4.85 -11.22
C TRP A 466 5.69 3.36 -11.20
N CYS A 467 4.39 3.03 -11.06
CA CYS A 467 3.90 1.65 -11.16
C CYS A 467 4.03 1.08 -12.58
N THR A 468 4.11 1.95 -13.60
CA THR A 468 4.33 1.58 -15.00
C THR A 468 5.81 1.38 -15.36
N SER A 469 6.71 1.48 -14.38
CA SER A 469 8.13 1.22 -14.55
C SER A 469 8.56 0.06 -13.68
N GLY A 470 9.10 -1.00 -14.30
CA GLY A 470 9.64 -2.15 -13.58
C GLY A 470 10.73 -1.77 -12.58
N GLU A 471 11.52 -0.72 -12.85
CA GLU A 471 12.57 -0.23 -11.98
C GLU A 471 12.03 0.48 -10.73
N GLN A 472 10.99 1.30 -10.89
CA GLN A 472 10.48 2.20 -9.86
C GLN A 472 9.37 1.59 -9.01
N ALA A 473 8.61 0.63 -9.55
CA ALA A 473 7.50 -0.01 -8.85
C ALA A 473 7.93 -0.68 -7.55
N TRP A 474 7.05 -0.64 -6.54
CA TRP A 474 7.22 -1.34 -5.28
C TRP A 474 7.26 -2.86 -5.49
N ARG A 475 8.11 -3.58 -4.73
CA ARG A 475 8.38 -5.02 -4.95
C ARG A 475 8.16 -5.91 -3.73
N GLY A 476 7.41 -5.40 -2.77
CA GLY A 476 7.27 -6.04 -1.47
C GLY A 476 8.05 -5.30 -0.40
N ARG A 477 8.00 -5.84 0.81
CA ARG A 477 8.49 -5.18 2.01
C ARG A 477 10.01 -5.02 1.98
N GLU A 478 10.48 -3.80 2.21
CA GLU A 478 11.90 -3.49 2.39
C GLU A 478 12.37 -3.88 3.79
N PHE A 479 11.53 -3.67 4.81
CA PHE A 479 11.79 -4.15 6.15
C PHE A 479 11.51 -5.66 6.27
N ASP A 480 12.52 -6.40 6.70
CA ASP A 480 12.45 -7.83 7.04
C ASP A 480 12.33 -7.98 8.57
N LEU A 481 11.15 -7.62 9.10
CA LEU A 481 10.86 -7.71 10.54
C LEU A 481 10.40 -9.12 10.91
N PRO A 482 10.92 -9.70 12.01
CA PRO A 482 10.45 -10.98 12.51
C PRO A 482 9.01 -10.85 13.02
N ASN A 483 8.12 -11.71 12.53
CA ASN A 483 6.75 -11.86 13.00
C ASN A 483 6.67 -12.69 14.28
#